data_AF-A0A0D8XPQ6-F1
#
_entry.id   AF-A0A0D8XPQ6-F1
#
_cell.length_a   1.000
_cell.length_b   1.000
_cell.length_c   1.000
_cell.angle_alpha   90.00
_cell.angle_beta   90.00
_cell.angle_gamma   90.00
#
_symmetry.space_group_name_H-M   'P 1'
#
loop_
_entity.id
_entity.type
_entity.pdbx_description
1 polymer ?
#
loop_
_entity_poly.entity_id
_entity_poly.type
_entity_poly.pdbx_seq_one_letter_code
_entity_poly.pdbx_strand_id
1 'polypeptide(L)'
;MLLMWILRRRTVPVMMQTTWMMMTTTTKKSTMMGHLMKIVKACCHHICRDALYSLYGHLFFSTESETKILENLVLGAALRDNLADLQTEINIKERLIAELERSDRHLAEVRLSYERKLTELSARIKRMEAERDKVVMEAESKRTGKASEEQAKRIREEYERKLTEMRNEFRKLQMVEREHKRMQVDLMKKIKEEMKKAQQQHNSNAKRLAAMDKEARRRENIIRKLENKDRQREQFMKRTNEEINRLRSAQKDQFKLLFFPSYYNQVVAANLRITGAPSTAALLWISRLFIQSRRHAAPLKTSFHSTPSRLSRPSNNSRAQPPAEIVFSPRQAKMKWSFIERKINRLVTQKQTVLKMEEELGRLLEERIRLIDEITSLESRFMATSEVNEREVVAEQIDGCQQKLKYVQDQITETQTAIVDMDGPDKIFF
;
A
#
# COMPACT_ATOMS: atom_id res chain seq x y z
N MET A 1 -9.85 -33.64 -6.16
CA MET A 1 -9.41 -34.05 -4.80
C MET A 1 -9.81 -35.48 -4.38
N LEU A 2 -10.68 -36.22 -5.09
CA LEU A 2 -10.97 -37.64 -4.77
C LEU A 2 -9.94 -38.65 -5.32
N LEU A 3 -9.24 -38.34 -6.41
CA LEU A 3 -8.26 -39.26 -7.04
C LEU A 3 -6.93 -39.40 -6.29
N MET A 4 -6.60 -38.43 -5.42
CA MET A 4 -5.42 -38.52 -4.53
C MET A 4 -5.67 -39.35 -3.26
N TRP A 5 -6.93 -39.69 -2.95
CA TRP A 5 -7.26 -40.50 -1.77
C TRP A 5 -7.17 -42.01 -2.07
N ILE A 6 -7.35 -42.42 -3.33
CA ILE A 6 -7.37 -43.84 -3.73
C ILE A 6 -5.96 -44.40 -3.98
N LEU A 7 -4.99 -43.57 -4.37
CA LEU A 7 -3.59 -44.01 -4.64
C LEU A 7 -2.71 -44.13 -3.39
N ARG A 8 -3.15 -43.66 -2.21
CA ARG A 8 -2.33 -43.68 -0.98
C ARG A 8 -2.53 -44.92 -0.09
N ARG A 9 -3.37 -45.88 -0.49
CA ARG A 9 -3.71 -47.06 0.33
C ARG A 9 -3.15 -48.39 -0.16
N ARG A 10 -2.23 -48.43 -1.13
CA ARG A 10 -1.80 -49.70 -1.76
C ARG A 10 -0.30 -49.98 -1.93
N THR A 11 0.59 -49.28 -1.23
CA THR A 11 2.03 -49.54 -1.33
C THR A 11 2.77 -49.64 0.01
N VAL A 12 2.19 -50.32 1.00
CA VAL A 12 2.99 -50.93 2.09
C VAL A 12 2.19 -52.14 2.63
N PRO A 13 2.33 -53.35 2.03
CA PRO A 13 2.98 -54.42 2.80
C PRO A 13 3.56 -55.52 1.88
N VAL A 14 4.78 -55.36 1.37
CA VAL A 14 5.51 -56.50 0.76
C VAL A 14 6.92 -56.66 1.35
N MET A 15 7.45 -55.64 2.03
CA MET A 15 8.77 -55.73 2.67
C MET A 15 8.79 -56.23 4.13
N MET A 16 7.64 -56.33 4.80
CA MET A 16 7.57 -56.89 6.17
C MET A 16 7.24 -58.39 6.23
N GLN A 17 6.95 -59.03 5.10
CA GLN A 17 6.62 -60.47 5.07
C GLN A 17 7.83 -61.35 4.74
N THR A 18 8.80 -60.84 3.98
CA THR A 18 10.03 -61.58 3.64
C THR A 18 11.06 -61.60 4.77
N THR A 19 11.01 -60.66 5.69
CA THR A 19 11.84 -60.64 6.91
C THR A 19 11.27 -61.52 8.03
N TRP A 20 9.97 -61.83 8.01
CA TRP A 20 9.36 -62.68 9.04
C TRP A 20 9.51 -64.17 8.76
N MET A 21 9.69 -64.56 7.50
CA MET A 21 9.79 -65.98 7.08
C MET A 21 11.23 -66.53 7.09
N MET A 22 12.25 -65.68 7.25
CA MET A 22 13.67 -66.08 7.34
C MET A 22 14.18 -66.30 8.79
N MET A 23 13.31 -66.18 9.81
CA MET A 23 13.72 -66.26 11.23
C MET A 23 13.03 -67.38 12.03
N THR A 24 12.50 -68.43 11.40
CA THR A 24 11.88 -69.58 12.10
C THR A 24 12.70 -70.87 12.08
N THR A 25 13.99 -70.82 11.71
CA THR A 25 14.87 -71.99 11.76
C THR A 25 16.22 -71.63 12.35
N THR A 26 16.29 -71.51 13.68
CA THR A 26 17.41 -72.06 14.45
C THR A 26 17.11 -72.01 15.95
N THR A 27 17.30 -73.16 16.56
CA THR A 27 17.00 -73.50 17.94
C THR A 27 18.00 -72.89 18.93
N LYS A 28 17.44 -72.46 20.08
CA LYS A 28 18.12 -72.15 21.37
C LYS A 28 19.07 -70.93 21.40
N LYS A 29 18.54 -69.79 21.87
CA LYS A 29 19.21 -68.92 22.86
C LYS A 29 18.26 -67.86 23.44
N SER A 30 18.06 -67.97 24.76
CA SER A 30 17.92 -66.90 25.76
C SER A 30 16.80 -65.86 25.65
N THR A 31 16.08 -65.71 26.76
CA THR A 31 15.10 -64.70 27.18
C THR A 31 15.45 -63.23 26.84
N MET A 32 16.70 -62.95 26.47
CA MET A 32 17.16 -61.64 25.98
C MET A 32 16.53 -61.21 24.64
N MET A 33 16.26 -62.15 23.73
CA MET A 33 15.79 -61.80 22.38
C MET A 33 14.33 -61.28 22.39
N GLY A 34 13.51 -61.79 23.30
CA GLY A 34 12.12 -61.34 23.48
C GLY A 34 12.00 -59.91 24.05
N HIS A 35 12.97 -59.50 24.88
CA HIS A 35 13.03 -58.13 25.39
C HIS A 35 13.50 -57.14 24.32
N LEU A 36 14.50 -57.51 23.51
CA LEU A 36 14.93 -56.71 22.36
C LEU A 36 13.79 -56.51 21.35
N MET A 37 13.01 -57.55 21.05
CA MET A 37 11.91 -57.46 20.09
C MET A 37 10.79 -56.51 20.57
N LYS A 38 10.52 -56.46 21.88
CA LYS A 38 9.56 -55.52 22.48
C LYS A 38 10.08 -54.07 22.46
N ILE A 39 11.38 -53.87 22.70
CA ILE A 39 12.04 -52.56 22.61
C ILE A 39 12.04 -52.05 21.16
N VAL A 40 12.38 -52.90 20.20
CA VAL A 40 12.37 -52.55 18.77
C VAL A 40 10.95 -52.21 18.29
N LYS A 41 9.92 -52.96 18.72
CA LYS A 41 8.52 -52.70 18.37
C LYS A 41 7.97 -51.41 19.01
N ALA A 42 8.39 -51.10 20.24
CA ALA A 42 8.06 -49.85 20.92
C ALA A 42 8.79 -48.64 20.31
N CYS A 43 10.08 -48.78 19.97
CA CYS A 43 10.86 -47.75 19.27
C CYS A 43 10.30 -47.47 17.87
N CYS A 44 9.93 -48.49 17.10
CA CYS A 44 9.34 -48.30 15.76
C CYS A 44 7.99 -47.56 15.82
N HIS A 45 7.15 -47.84 16.82
CA HIS A 45 5.88 -47.14 17.00
C HIS A 45 6.05 -45.69 17.46
N HIS A 46 7.05 -45.41 18.31
CA HIS A 46 7.34 -44.05 18.77
C HIS A 46 7.97 -43.20 17.65
N ILE A 47 8.92 -43.76 16.91
CA ILE A 47 9.60 -43.08 15.80
C ILE A 47 8.62 -42.80 14.65
N CYS A 48 7.74 -43.74 14.30
CA CYS A 48 6.72 -43.50 13.27
C CYS A 48 5.64 -42.50 13.72
N ARG A 49 5.27 -42.49 15.01
CA ARG A 49 4.29 -41.53 15.56
C ARG A 49 4.88 -40.12 15.63
N ASP A 50 6.13 -39.99 16.08
CA ASP A 50 6.83 -38.71 16.16
C ASP A 50 7.15 -38.17 14.76
N ALA A 51 7.48 -39.03 13.79
CA ALA A 51 7.64 -38.65 12.39
C ALA A 51 6.33 -38.19 11.74
N LEU A 52 5.20 -38.86 12.03
CA LEU A 52 3.88 -38.44 11.51
C LEU A 52 3.37 -37.15 12.16
N TYR A 53 3.58 -36.94 13.46
CA TYR A 53 3.23 -35.68 14.15
C TYR A 53 4.16 -34.53 13.76
N SER A 54 5.43 -34.80 13.50
CA SER A 54 6.37 -33.80 12.98
C SER A 54 6.04 -33.41 11.54
N LEU A 55 5.73 -34.37 10.65
CA LEU A 55 5.26 -34.06 9.30
C LEU A 55 3.91 -33.33 9.30
N TYR A 56 2.93 -33.76 10.08
CA TYR A 56 1.63 -33.07 10.17
C TYR A 56 1.75 -31.69 10.84
N GLY A 57 2.60 -31.55 11.87
CA GLY A 57 2.84 -30.28 12.54
C GLY A 57 3.57 -29.29 11.66
N HIS A 58 4.58 -29.72 10.88
CA HIS A 58 5.34 -28.85 9.99
C HIS A 58 4.54 -28.47 8.73
N LEU A 59 3.67 -29.36 8.22
CA LEU A 59 2.71 -29.03 7.15
C LEU A 59 1.57 -28.11 7.61
N PHE A 60 1.19 -28.13 8.90
CA PHE A 60 0.08 -27.33 9.44
C PHE A 60 0.53 -25.94 9.94
N PHE A 61 1.75 -25.81 10.49
CA PHE A 61 2.29 -24.53 10.97
C PHE A 61 2.90 -23.67 9.85
N SER A 62 3.43 -24.27 8.77
CA SER A 62 3.97 -23.51 7.63
C SER A 62 2.86 -22.83 6.82
N THR A 63 1.71 -23.50 6.66
CA THR A 63 0.59 -22.98 5.86
C THR A 63 -0.04 -21.71 6.43
N GLU A 64 -0.09 -21.53 7.74
CA GLU A 64 -0.81 -20.40 8.37
C GLU A 64 -0.03 -19.07 8.31
N SER A 65 1.30 -19.16 8.24
CA SER A 65 2.18 -18.00 8.07
C SER A 65 2.35 -17.61 6.60
N GLU A 66 2.45 -18.59 5.71
CA GLU A 66 2.50 -18.38 4.26
C GLU A 66 1.18 -17.84 3.70
N THR A 67 0.02 -18.29 4.22
CA THR A 67 -1.30 -17.77 3.82
C THR A 67 -1.50 -16.31 4.21
N LYS A 68 -1.07 -15.89 5.41
CA LYS A 68 -1.15 -14.48 5.84
C LYS A 68 -0.23 -13.55 5.05
N ILE A 69 0.94 -14.02 4.63
CA ILE A 69 1.84 -13.24 3.79
C ILE A 69 1.25 -13.10 2.38
N LEU A 70 0.71 -14.18 1.83
CA LEU A 70 0.00 -14.16 0.54
C LEU A 70 -1.25 -13.27 0.58
N GLU A 71 -2.08 -13.34 1.62
CA GLU A 71 -3.24 -12.46 1.80
C GLU A 71 -2.82 -10.99 1.86
N ASN A 72 -1.80 -10.63 2.64
CA ASN A 72 -1.32 -9.25 2.73
C ASN A 72 -0.69 -8.76 1.42
N LEU A 73 0.01 -9.62 0.68
CA LEU A 73 0.53 -9.27 -0.64
C LEU A 73 -0.59 -9.04 -1.66
N VAL A 74 -1.61 -9.89 -1.65
CA VAL A 74 -2.77 -9.81 -2.55
C VAL A 74 -3.63 -8.60 -2.20
N LEU A 75 -3.84 -8.32 -0.91
CA LEU A 75 -4.57 -7.14 -0.45
C LEU A 75 -3.81 -5.85 -0.79
N GLY A 76 -2.49 -5.85 -0.60
CA GLY A 76 -1.62 -4.74 -0.98
C GLY A 76 -1.57 -4.50 -2.50
N ALA A 77 -1.61 -5.57 -3.30
CA ALA A 77 -1.72 -5.46 -4.75
C ALA A 77 -3.07 -4.88 -5.15
N ALA A 78 -4.17 -5.39 -4.60
CA ALA A 78 -5.51 -4.88 -4.86
C ALA A 78 -5.68 -3.40 -4.48
N LEU A 79 -5.07 -2.95 -3.38
CA LEU A 79 -5.09 -1.53 -2.99
C LEU A 79 -4.28 -0.64 -3.93
N ARG A 80 -3.13 -1.12 -4.43
CA ARG A 80 -2.33 -0.39 -5.43
C ARG A 80 -3.05 -0.29 -6.77
N ASP A 81 -3.69 -1.37 -7.20
CA ASP A 81 -4.45 -1.39 -8.45
C ASP A 81 -5.66 -0.44 -8.36
N ASN A 82 -6.40 -0.47 -7.24
CA ASN A 82 -7.49 0.49 -7.00
C ASN A 82 -7.01 1.95 -6.97
N LEU A 83 -5.83 2.23 -6.41
CA LEU A 83 -5.26 3.58 -6.41
C LEU A 83 -4.85 4.01 -7.83
N ALA A 84 -4.25 3.11 -8.61
CA ALA A 84 -3.90 3.37 -10.00
C ALA A 84 -5.15 3.62 -10.86
N ASP A 85 -6.20 2.83 -10.68
CA ASP A 85 -7.49 3.00 -11.35
C ASP A 85 -8.11 4.36 -11.00
N LEU A 86 -8.17 4.71 -9.71
CA LEU A 86 -8.65 6.02 -9.26
C LEU A 86 -7.82 7.16 -9.84
N GLN A 87 -6.49 7.03 -9.89
CA GLN A 87 -5.62 8.03 -10.49
C GLN A 87 -5.87 8.18 -12.00
N THR A 88 -6.07 7.08 -12.73
CA THR A 88 -6.43 7.15 -14.16
C THR A 88 -7.80 7.79 -14.36
N GLU A 89 -8.78 7.49 -13.51
CA GLU A 89 -10.12 8.08 -13.56
C GLU A 89 -10.07 9.59 -13.26
N ILE A 90 -9.26 10.02 -12.29
CA ILE A 90 -9.00 11.43 -11.99
C ILE A 90 -8.37 12.12 -13.21
N ASN A 91 -7.29 11.56 -13.78
CA ASN A 91 -6.61 12.13 -14.93
C ASN A 91 -7.54 12.27 -16.16
N ILE A 92 -8.42 11.28 -16.38
CA ILE A 92 -9.43 11.33 -17.46
C ILE A 92 -10.44 12.46 -17.19
N LYS A 93 -10.93 12.59 -15.95
CA LYS A 93 -11.88 13.65 -15.56
C LYS A 93 -11.26 15.04 -15.66
N GLU A 94 -10.02 15.23 -15.22
CA GLU A 94 -9.29 16.50 -15.37
C GLU A 94 -9.13 16.89 -16.83
N ARG A 95 -8.80 15.93 -17.72
CA ARG A 95 -8.71 16.17 -19.16
C ARG A 95 -10.06 16.59 -19.75
N LEU A 96 -11.15 15.93 -19.35
CA LEU A 96 -12.51 16.29 -19.79
C LEU A 96 -12.92 17.68 -19.30
N ILE A 97 -12.58 18.05 -18.06
CA ILE A 97 -12.80 19.40 -17.52
C ILE A 97 -12.08 20.43 -18.38
N ALA A 98 -10.78 20.24 -18.64
CA ALA A 98 -9.99 21.15 -19.46
C ALA A 98 -10.51 21.27 -20.91
N GLU A 99 -11.06 20.19 -21.47
CA GLU A 99 -11.67 20.20 -22.80
C GLU A 99 -13.02 20.93 -22.82
N LEU A 100 -13.84 20.77 -21.79
CA LEU A 100 -15.08 21.51 -21.61
C LEU A 100 -14.83 23.01 -21.43
N GLU A 101 -13.84 23.38 -20.61
CA GLU A 101 -13.45 24.78 -20.40
C GLU A 101 -12.87 25.43 -21.67
N ARG A 102 -12.15 24.66 -22.51
CA ARG A 102 -11.72 25.12 -23.84
C ARG A 102 -12.93 25.35 -24.76
N SER A 103 -13.87 24.42 -24.78
CA SER A 103 -15.09 24.53 -25.59
C SER A 103 -15.95 25.74 -25.18
N ASP A 104 -16.10 25.98 -23.87
CA ASP A 104 -16.88 27.12 -23.36
C ASP A 104 -16.24 28.47 -23.71
N ARG A 105 -14.91 28.59 -23.56
CA ARG A 105 -14.16 29.78 -24.03
C ARG A 105 -14.34 30.02 -25.52
N HIS A 106 -14.24 28.97 -26.33
CA HIS A 106 -14.45 29.08 -27.78
C HIS A 106 -15.87 29.56 -28.13
N LEU A 107 -16.90 28.98 -27.50
CA LEU A 107 -18.28 29.41 -27.71
C LEU A 107 -18.52 30.87 -27.31
N ALA A 108 -17.90 31.32 -26.22
CA ALA A 108 -17.95 32.71 -25.78
C ALA A 108 -17.28 33.67 -26.78
N GLU A 109 -16.11 33.32 -27.32
CA GLU A 109 -15.42 34.10 -28.36
C GLU A 109 -16.27 34.23 -29.63
N VAL A 110 -16.86 33.11 -30.07
CA VAL A 110 -17.76 33.08 -31.25
C VAL A 110 -18.97 33.99 -31.02
N ARG A 111 -19.59 33.95 -29.84
CA ARG A 111 -20.70 34.86 -29.48
C ARG A 111 -20.26 36.32 -29.57
N LEU A 112 -19.12 36.65 -28.99
CA LEU A 112 -18.59 38.03 -28.95
C LEU A 112 -18.22 38.54 -30.36
N SER A 113 -17.84 37.63 -31.27
CA SER A 113 -17.66 37.93 -32.69
C SER A 113 -18.97 38.30 -33.39
N TYR A 114 -20.06 37.54 -33.17
CA TYR A 114 -21.37 37.86 -33.73
C TYR A 114 -21.96 39.16 -33.16
N GLU A 115 -21.85 39.39 -31.85
CA GLU A 115 -22.29 40.63 -31.20
C GLU A 115 -21.57 41.86 -31.79
N ARG A 116 -20.26 41.75 -32.04
CA ARG A 116 -19.48 42.80 -32.72
C ARG A 116 -19.95 43.06 -34.14
N LYS A 117 -20.12 42.00 -34.97
CA LYS A 117 -20.60 42.14 -36.36
C LYS A 117 -21.98 42.78 -36.45
N LEU A 118 -22.89 42.42 -35.53
CA LEU A 118 -24.22 43.04 -35.46
C LEU A 118 -24.12 44.53 -35.11
N THR A 119 -23.30 44.88 -34.12
CA THR A 119 -23.08 46.28 -33.73
C THR A 119 -22.50 47.11 -34.89
N GLU A 120 -21.51 46.56 -35.59
CA GLU A 120 -20.89 47.19 -36.75
C GLU A 120 -21.86 47.39 -37.92
N LEU A 121 -22.64 46.36 -38.27
CA LEU A 121 -23.65 46.46 -39.33
C LEU A 121 -24.77 47.43 -38.96
N SER A 122 -25.20 47.45 -37.70
CA SER A 122 -26.17 48.43 -37.20
C SER A 122 -25.64 49.86 -37.33
N ALA A 123 -24.38 50.10 -36.95
CA ALA A 123 -23.74 51.40 -37.12
C ALA A 123 -23.56 51.77 -38.60
N ARG A 124 -23.27 50.80 -39.48
CA ARG A 124 -23.15 51.01 -40.93
C ARG A 124 -24.50 51.36 -41.56
N ILE A 125 -25.58 50.69 -41.16
CA ILE A 125 -26.95 51.01 -41.58
C ILE A 125 -27.28 52.45 -41.18
N LYS A 126 -27.05 52.84 -39.93
CA LYS A 126 -27.29 54.22 -39.46
C LYS A 126 -26.49 55.27 -40.23
N ARG A 127 -25.21 55.02 -40.51
CA ARG A 127 -24.37 55.90 -41.33
C ARG A 127 -24.91 56.05 -42.75
N MET A 128 -25.29 54.95 -43.39
CA MET A 128 -25.87 54.97 -44.72
C MET A 128 -27.27 55.63 -44.76
N GLU A 129 -28.08 55.49 -43.73
CA GLU A 129 -29.37 56.19 -43.61
C GLU A 129 -29.16 57.70 -43.55
N ALA A 130 -28.23 58.17 -42.71
CA ALA A 130 -27.88 59.58 -42.61
C ALA A 130 -27.29 60.15 -43.91
N GLU A 131 -26.45 59.36 -44.60
CA GLU A 131 -25.87 59.75 -45.89
C GLU A 131 -26.92 59.80 -47.00
N ARG A 132 -27.83 58.82 -47.06
CA ARG A 132 -29.00 58.86 -47.94
C ARG A 132 -29.80 60.13 -47.69
N ASP A 133 -30.17 60.42 -46.45
CA ASP A 133 -31.01 61.58 -46.14
C ASP A 133 -30.34 62.90 -46.55
N LYS A 134 -29.02 63.01 -46.36
CA LYS A 134 -28.23 64.16 -46.79
C LYS A 134 -28.19 64.29 -48.32
N VAL A 135 -27.87 63.22 -49.04
CA VAL A 135 -27.75 63.22 -50.51
C VAL A 135 -29.11 63.44 -51.17
N VAL A 136 -30.18 62.90 -50.61
CA VAL A 136 -31.55 63.11 -51.09
C VAL A 136 -31.98 64.56 -50.90
N MET A 137 -31.73 65.16 -49.73
CA MET A 137 -31.97 66.60 -49.52
C MET A 137 -31.17 67.46 -50.52
N GLU A 138 -29.90 67.12 -50.76
CA GLU A 138 -29.06 67.87 -51.69
C GLU A 138 -29.55 67.75 -53.13
N ALA A 139 -29.92 66.54 -53.57
CA ALA A 139 -30.49 66.28 -54.89
C ALA A 139 -31.86 66.96 -55.10
N GLU A 140 -32.66 67.07 -54.04
CA GLU A 140 -33.95 67.79 -54.06
C GLU A 140 -33.77 69.31 -54.12
N SER A 141 -32.79 69.86 -53.41
CA SER A 141 -32.50 71.30 -53.44
C SER A 141 -31.96 71.79 -54.79
N LYS A 142 -31.25 70.92 -55.53
CA LYS A 142 -30.69 71.19 -56.87
C LYS A 142 -31.66 70.84 -58.01
N ARG A 143 -32.93 70.57 -57.71
CA ARG A 143 -33.91 70.09 -58.69
C ARG A 143 -34.24 71.14 -59.74
N THR A 144 -33.71 70.98 -60.96
CA THR A 144 -33.98 71.85 -62.12
C THR A 144 -34.39 71.02 -63.34
N GLY A 145 -35.69 70.69 -63.42
CA GLY A 145 -36.29 69.98 -64.57
C GLY A 145 -36.33 68.45 -64.48
N LYS A 146 -36.95 67.81 -65.49
CA LYS A 146 -37.24 66.36 -65.52
C LYS A 146 -36.00 65.46 -65.46
N ALA A 147 -34.88 65.88 -66.05
CA ALA A 147 -33.63 65.10 -66.04
C ALA A 147 -33.01 65.04 -64.63
N SER A 148 -33.06 66.14 -63.89
CA SER A 148 -32.61 66.24 -62.50
C SER A 148 -33.50 65.42 -61.55
N GLU A 149 -34.81 65.34 -61.83
CA GLU A 149 -35.76 64.52 -61.08
C GLU A 149 -35.53 63.01 -61.26
N GLU A 150 -35.27 62.57 -62.48
CA GLU A 150 -34.94 61.16 -62.78
C GLU A 150 -33.61 60.75 -62.12
N GLN A 151 -32.61 61.65 -62.09
CA GLN A 151 -31.34 61.42 -61.41
C GLN A 151 -31.52 61.29 -59.89
N ALA A 152 -32.31 62.17 -59.26
CA ALA A 152 -32.61 62.09 -57.83
C ALA A 152 -33.36 60.78 -57.48
N LYS A 153 -34.25 60.31 -58.36
CA LYS A 153 -34.97 59.05 -58.20
C LYS A 153 -34.02 57.84 -58.24
N ARG A 154 -33.10 57.79 -59.21
CA ARG A 154 -32.09 56.72 -59.31
C ARG A 154 -31.19 56.64 -58.08
N ILE A 155 -30.76 57.79 -57.57
CA ILE A 155 -29.94 57.87 -56.35
C ILE A 155 -30.70 57.32 -55.14
N ARG A 156 -31.98 57.72 -54.96
CA ARG A 156 -32.85 57.18 -53.89
C ARG A 156 -32.96 55.66 -53.96
N GLU A 157 -33.31 55.14 -55.13
CA GLU A 157 -33.48 53.69 -55.35
C GLU A 157 -32.20 52.89 -55.07
N GLU A 158 -31.01 53.44 -55.38
CA GLU A 158 -29.73 52.78 -55.10
C GLU A 158 -29.43 52.69 -53.60
N TYR A 159 -29.59 53.79 -52.85
CA TYR A 159 -29.42 53.77 -51.39
C TYR A 159 -30.44 52.88 -50.70
N GLU A 160 -31.69 52.87 -51.18
CA GLU A 160 -32.77 52.06 -50.63
C GLU A 160 -32.53 50.55 -50.88
N ARG A 161 -31.99 50.19 -52.05
CA ARG A 161 -31.54 48.83 -52.36
C ARG A 161 -30.38 48.37 -51.48
N LYS A 162 -29.35 49.21 -51.30
CA LYS A 162 -28.21 48.88 -50.42
C LYS A 162 -28.63 48.79 -48.94
N LEU A 163 -29.54 49.64 -48.48
CA LEU A 163 -30.07 49.59 -47.12
C LEU A 163 -30.92 48.34 -46.87
N THR A 164 -31.76 47.95 -47.83
CA THR A 164 -32.56 46.71 -47.72
C THR A 164 -31.67 45.48 -47.67
N GLU A 165 -30.60 45.41 -48.47
CA GLU A 165 -29.62 44.33 -48.42
C GLU A 165 -28.93 44.23 -47.05
N MET A 166 -28.38 45.34 -46.53
CA MET A 166 -27.75 45.35 -45.20
C MET A 166 -28.73 45.02 -44.06
N ARG A 167 -29.97 45.49 -44.13
CA ARG A 167 -31.03 45.16 -43.14
C ARG A 167 -31.43 43.68 -43.20
N ASN A 168 -31.39 43.06 -44.38
CA ASN A 168 -31.61 41.62 -44.52
C ASN A 168 -30.46 40.82 -43.92
N GLU A 169 -29.21 41.23 -44.17
CA GLU A 169 -28.03 40.59 -43.60
C GLU A 169 -27.99 40.72 -42.06
N PHE A 170 -28.33 41.90 -41.54
CA PHE A 170 -28.49 42.11 -40.10
C PHE A 170 -29.52 41.16 -39.49
N ARG A 171 -30.69 40.97 -40.14
CA ARG A 171 -31.73 40.04 -39.67
C ARG A 171 -31.25 38.58 -39.66
N LYS A 172 -30.50 38.15 -40.69
CA LYS A 172 -29.93 36.80 -40.75
C LYS A 172 -28.92 36.57 -39.62
N LEU A 173 -27.98 37.49 -39.43
CA LEU A 173 -27.00 37.41 -38.34
C LEU A 173 -27.67 37.41 -36.96
N GLN A 174 -28.74 38.18 -36.80
CA GLN A 174 -29.51 38.22 -35.55
C GLN A 174 -30.22 36.87 -35.27
N MET A 175 -30.70 36.16 -36.29
CA MET A 175 -31.25 34.81 -36.12
C MET A 175 -30.16 33.82 -35.68
N VAL A 176 -29.02 33.80 -36.37
CA VAL A 176 -27.89 32.90 -36.06
C VAL A 176 -27.38 33.15 -34.64
N GLU A 177 -27.24 34.40 -34.23
CA GLU A 177 -26.82 34.77 -32.88
C GLU A 177 -27.81 34.27 -31.80
N ARG A 178 -29.12 34.40 -32.02
CA ARG A 178 -30.15 33.89 -31.10
C ARG A 178 -30.15 32.37 -31.00
N GLU A 179 -29.93 31.67 -32.11
CA GLU A 179 -29.79 30.21 -32.09
C GLU A 179 -28.52 29.78 -31.37
N HIS A 180 -27.40 30.45 -31.61
CA HIS A 180 -26.14 30.20 -30.89
C HIS A 180 -26.30 30.40 -29.38
N LYS A 181 -26.94 31.50 -28.95
CA LYS A 181 -27.25 31.76 -27.54
C LYS A 181 -28.13 30.66 -26.92
N ARG A 182 -29.15 30.20 -27.64
CA ARG A 182 -30.01 29.09 -27.18
C ARG A 182 -29.23 27.80 -27.04
N MET A 183 -28.44 27.44 -28.06
CA MET A 183 -27.62 26.24 -28.06
C MET A 183 -26.57 26.25 -26.95
N GLN A 184 -25.93 27.40 -26.67
CA GLN A 184 -24.98 27.56 -25.59
C GLN A 184 -25.62 27.32 -24.21
N VAL A 185 -26.81 27.89 -23.98
CA VAL A 185 -27.56 27.68 -22.72
C VAL A 185 -27.95 26.21 -22.55
N ASP A 186 -28.44 25.56 -23.61
CA ASP A 186 -28.81 24.15 -23.58
C ASP A 186 -27.59 23.24 -23.31
N LEU A 187 -26.44 23.56 -23.90
CA LEU A 187 -25.18 22.85 -23.66
C LEU A 187 -24.71 23.04 -22.21
N MET A 188 -24.68 24.27 -21.69
CA MET A 188 -24.35 24.55 -20.29
C MET A 188 -25.27 23.81 -19.32
N LYS A 189 -26.58 23.75 -19.63
CA LYS A 189 -27.55 23.02 -18.82
C LYS A 189 -27.25 21.52 -18.81
N LYS A 190 -27.00 20.92 -19.97
CA LYS A 190 -26.60 19.50 -20.09
C LYS A 190 -25.32 19.21 -19.30
N ILE A 191 -24.30 20.05 -19.42
CA ILE A 191 -23.03 19.89 -18.67
C ILE A 191 -23.27 19.94 -17.17
N LYS A 192 -24.04 20.91 -16.68
CA LYS A 192 -24.36 21.04 -15.24
C LYS A 192 -25.12 19.84 -14.71
N GLU A 193 -26.03 19.28 -15.52
CA GLU A 193 -26.82 18.11 -15.16
C GLU A 193 -25.96 16.83 -15.12
N GLU A 194 -25.08 16.62 -16.09
CA GLU A 194 -24.13 15.50 -16.09
C GLU A 194 -23.12 15.59 -14.94
N MET A 195 -22.59 16.79 -14.65
CA MET A 195 -21.75 17.03 -13.47
C MET A 195 -22.47 16.67 -12.17
N LYS A 196 -23.75 17.07 -12.02
CA LYS A 196 -24.54 16.75 -10.83
C LYS A 196 -24.80 15.26 -10.69
N LYS A 197 -25.08 14.56 -11.79
CA LYS A 197 -25.24 13.08 -11.80
C LYS A 197 -23.94 12.38 -11.41
N ALA A 198 -22.81 12.78 -12.00
CA ALA A 198 -21.50 12.23 -11.66
C ALA A 198 -21.17 12.44 -10.18
N GLN A 199 -21.41 13.64 -9.65
CA GLN A 199 -21.20 13.94 -8.22
C GLN A 199 -22.12 13.10 -7.31
N GLN A 200 -23.39 12.93 -7.68
CA GLN A 200 -24.34 12.11 -6.93
C GLN A 200 -23.95 10.63 -6.94
N GLN A 201 -23.46 10.13 -8.07
CA GLN A 201 -22.96 8.77 -8.20
C GLN A 201 -21.69 8.56 -7.37
N HIS A 202 -20.74 9.51 -7.40
CA HIS A 202 -19.55 9.47 -6.55
C HIS A 202 -19.90 9.42 -5.06
N ASN A 203 -20.81 10.29 -4.61
CA ASN A 203 -21.29 10.30 -3.23
C ASN A 203 -22.02 8.99 -2.84
N SER A 204 -22.75 8.39 -3.78
CA SER A 204 -23.44 7.11 -3.53
C SER A 204 -22.45 5.95 -3.43
N ASN A 205 -21.43 5.93 -4.30
CA ASN A 205 -20.34 4.96 -4.25
C ASN A 205 -19.53 5.08 -2.96
N ALA A 206 -19.21 6.31 -2.52
CA ALA A 206 -18.53 6.57 -1.26
C ALA A 206 -19.33 6.05 -0.05
N LYS A 207 -20.65 6.28 -0.02
CA LYS A 207 -21.54 5.71 1.01
C LYS A 207 -21.54 4.17 0.99
N ARG A 208 -21.57 3.56 -0.21
CA ARG A 208 -21.49 2.09 -0.35
C ARG A 208 -20.17 1.55 0.15
N LEU A 209 -19.06 2.21 -0.16
CA LEU A 209 -17.73 1.84 0.32
C LEU A 209 -17.64 1.91 1.86
N ALA A 210 -18.14 2.99 2.45
CA ALA A 210 -18.19 3.14 3.92
C ALA A 210 -19.06 2.06 4.60
N ALA A 211 -20.18 1.65 3.96
CA ALA A 211 -21.01 0.57 4.45
C ALA A 211 -20.29 -0.79 4.42
N MET A 212 -19.62 -1.09 3.31
CA MET A 212 -18.80 -2.30 3.17
C MET A 212 -17.65 -2.33 4.18
N ASP A 213 -16.98 -1.20 4.41
CA ASP A 213 -15.92 -1.06 5.42
C ASP A 213 -16.44 -1.28 6.86
N LYS A 214 -17.64 -0.75 7.17
CA LYS A 214 -18.31 -1.03 8.45
C LYS A 214 -18.64 -2.52 8.61
N GLU A 215 -19.05 -3.19 7.54
CA GLU A 215 -19.32 -4.63 7.56
C GLU A 215 -18.05 -5.46 7.71
N ALA A 216 -16.97 -5.09 7.03
CA ALA A 216 -15.66 -5.69 7.18
C ALA A 216 -15.18 -5.63 8.64
N ARG A 217 -15.27 -4.45 9.28
CA ARG A 217 -14.96 -4.29 10.72
C ARG A 217 -15.81 -5.17 11.63
N ARG A 218 -17.10 -5.37 11.31
CA ARG A 218 -17.97 -6.28 12.07
C ARG A 218 -17.51 -7.74 11.95
N ARG A 219 -17.17 -8.17 10.73
CA ARG A 219 -16.65 -9.53 10.48
C ARG A 219 -15.33 -9.75 11.21
N GLU A 220 -14.42 -8.78 11.17
CA GLU A 220 -13.15 -8.85 11.91
C GLU A 220 -13.35 -8.98 13.42
N ASN A 221 -14.27 -8.19 14.00
CA ASN A 221 -14.60 -8.29 15.42
C ASN A 221 -15.17 -9.66 15.81
N ILE A 222 -15.93 -10.30 14.93
CA ILE A 222 -16.45 -11.67 15.14
C ILE A 222 -15.30 -12.67 15.09
N ILE A 223 -14.43 -12.58 14.09
CA ILE A 223 -13.24 -13.44 13.96
C ILE A 223 -12.39 -13.35 15.23
N ARG A 224 -12.08 -12.13 15.68
CA ARG A 224 -11.30 -11.89 16.91
C ARG A 224 -11.94 -12.54 18.15
N LYS A 225 -13.27 -12.52 18.26
CA LYS A 225 -13.99 -13.21 19.35
C LYS A 225 -13.86 -14.74 19.24
N LEU A 226 -13.95 -15.29 18.04
CA LEU A 226 -13.81 -16.72 17.80
C LEU A 226 -12.38 -17.19 18.09
N GLU A 227 -11.36 -16.45 17.62
CA GLU A 227 -9.95 -16.71 17.89
C GLU A 227 -9.63 -16.67 19.40
N ASN A 228 -10.23 -15.74 20.14
CA ASN A 228 -10.06 -15.70 21.60
C ASN A 228 -10.67 -16.93 22.28
N LYS A 229 -11.86 -17.36 21.86
CA LYS A 229 -12.48 -18.60 22.37
C LYS A 229 -11.65 -19.82 22.03
N ASP A 230 -11.07 -19.87 20.84
CA ASP A 230 -10.23 -20.99 20.42
C ASP A 230 -8.92 -21.05 21.22
N ARG A 231 -8.27 -19.89 21.43
CA ARG A 231 -7.12 -19.77 22.35
C ARG A 231 -7.46 -20.22 23.78
N GLN A 232 -8.65 -19.89 24.29
CA GLN A 232 -9.09 -20.37 25.61
C GLN A 232 -9.27 -21.89 25.64
N ARG A 233 -9.87 -22.48 24.60
CA ARG A 233 -10.03 -23.93 24.46
C ARG A 233 -8.67 -24.63 24.40
N GLU A 234 -7.73 -24.11 23.62
CA GLU A 234 -6.36 -24.63 23.56
C GLU A 234 -5.66 -24.56 24.92
N GLN A 235 -5.77 -23.43 25.64
CA GLN A 235 -5.17 -23.29 26.97
C GLN A 235 -5.76 -24.28 27.97
N PHE A 236 -7.08 -24.49 27.94
CA PHE A 236 -7.73 -25.49 28.77
C PHE A 236 -7.21 -26.89 28.45
N MET A 237 -7.15 -27.25 27.16
CA MET A 237 -6.62 -28.54 26.72
C MET A 237 -5.14 -28.73 27.12
N LYS A 238 -4.31 -27.69 27.04
CA LYS A 238 -2.90 -27.72 27.48
C LYS A 238 -2.79 -27.99 28.97
N ARG A 239 -3.52 -27.27 29.83
CA ARG A 239 -3.52 -27.49 31.29
C ARG A 239 -3.97 -28.89 31.65
N THR A 240 -5.04 -29.38 31.01
CA THR A 240 -5.56 -30.75 31.22
C THR A 240 -4.53 -31.79 30.78
N ASN A 241 -3.85 -31.59 29.65
CA ASN A 241 -2.79 -32.48 29.19
C ASN A 241 -1.56 -32.47 30.13
N GLU A 242 -1.16 -31.29 30.62
CA GLU A 242 -0.08 -31.16 31.60
C GLU A 242 -0.41 -31.89 32.89
N GLU A 243 -1.65 -31.77 33.38
CA GLU A 243 -2.11 -32.47 34.58
C GLU A 243 -2.15 -33.99 34.38
N ILE A 244 -2.68 -34.47 33.24
CA ILE A 244 -2.62 -35.89 32.86
C ILE A 244 -1.16 -36.38 32.83
N ASN A 245 -0.24 -35.60 32.28
CA ASN A 245 1.18 -35.95 32.21
C ASN A 245 1.84 -35.97 33.59
N ARG A 246 1.50 -35.04 34.50
CA ARG A 246 1.96 -35.03 35.90
C ARG A 246 1.48 -36.28 36.64
N LEU A 247 0.19 -36.61 36.54
CA LEU A 247 -0.38 -37.81 37.16
C LEU A 247 0.28 -39.09 36.63
N ARG A 248 0.54 -39.17 35.32
CA ARG A 248 1.31 -40.28 34.72
C ARG A 248 2.75 -40.35 35.23
N SER A 249 3.41 -39.21 35.45
CA SER A 249 4.77 -39.17 36.02
C SER A 249 4.76 -39.61 37.48
N ALA A 250 3.81 -39.12 38.28
CA ALA A 250 3.65 -39.51 39.67
C ALA A 250 3.36 -41.02 39.81
N GLN A 251 2.51 -41.59 38.94
CA GLN A 251 2.32 -43.04 38.91
C GLN A 251 3.59 -43.82 38.53
N LYS A 252 4.40 -43.31 37.59
CA LYS A 252 5.70 -43.92 37.27
C LYS A 252 6.66 -43.86 38.45
N ASP A 253 6.71 -42.76 39.17
CA ASP A 253 7.60 -42.60 40.32
C ASP A 253 7.11 -43.41 41.52
N GLN A 254 5.80 -43.49 41.74
CA GLN A 254 5.19 -44.40 42.71
C GLN A 254 5.46 -45.87 42.34
N PHE A 255 5.38 -46.24 41.07
CA PHE A 255 5.74 -47.57 40.56
C PHE A 255 7.23 -47.87 40.78
N LYS A 256 8.13 -46.91 40.52
CA LYS A 256 9.57 -47.08 40.83
C LYS A 256 9.79 -47.29 42.33
N LEU A 257 9.10 -46.54 43.18
CA LEU A 257 9.22 -46.67 44.64
C LEU A 257 8.68 -48.00 45.16
N LEU A 258 7.60 -48.53 44.58
CA LEU A 258 6.98 -49.80 44.98
C LEU A 258 7.68 -51.03 44.39
N PHE A 259 8.27 -50.93 43.20
CA PHE A 259 8.88 -52.07 42.50
C PHE A 259 10.42 -52.11 42.60
N PHE A 260 11.06 -51.01 43.02
CA PHE A 260 12.48 -50.97 43.42
C PHE A 260 12.71 -50.48 44.87
N PRO A 261 12.15 -51.10 45.93
CA PRO A 261 12.27 -50.56 47.29
C PRO A 261 13.62 -50.76 47.99
N SER A 262 14.56 -51.55 47.46
CA SER A 262 15.69 -52.05 48.28
C SER A 262 17.09 -51.85 47.69
N TYR A 263 17.27 -51.70 46.37
CA TYR A 263 18.62 -51.78 45.81
C TYR A 263 19.47 -50.50 45.99
N TYR A 264 18.85 -49.33 46.19
CA TYR A 264 19.58 -48.06 46.30
C TYR A 264 20.05 -47.77 47.74
N ASN A 265 19.20 -48.04 48.75
CA ASN A 265 19.56 -47.84 50.16
C ASN A 265 20.51 -48.94 50.66
N GLN A 266 20.44 -50.15 50.11
CA GLN A 266 21.29 -51.27 50.54
C GLN A 266 22.74 -51.11 50.07
N VAL A 267 22.99 -50.50 48.90
CA VAL A 267 24.36 -50.21 48.41
C VAL A 267 24.99 -49.04 49.16
N VAL A 268 24.23 -48.00 49.50
CA VAL A 268 24.74 -46.85 50.27
C VAL A 268 25.00 -47.22 51.74
N ALA A 269 24.15 -48.05 52.35
CA ALA A 269 24.35 -48.52 53.72
C ALA A 269 25.44 -49.60 53.85
N ALA A 270 25.61 -50.47 52.85
CA ALA A 270 26.69 -51.47 52.83
C ALA A 270 28.08 -50.83 52.66
N ASN A 271 28.18 -49.72 51.91
CA ASN A 271 29.42 -48.95 51.76
C ASN A 271 29.83 -48.19 53.04
N LEU A 272 28.99 -48.12 54.07
CA LEU A 272 29.27 -47.40 55.32
C LEU A 272 29.70 -48.32 56.49
N ARG A 273 29.69 -49.64 56.32
CA ARG A 273 29.97 -50.60 57.43
C ARG A 273 31.10 -51.60 57.19
N ILE A 274 31.69 -51.66 56.00
CA ILE A 274 32.82 -52.54 55.73
C ILE A 274 33.95 -51.68 55.16
N THR A 275 35.07 -51.67 55.90
CA THR A 275 36.36 -50.99 55.69
C THR A 275 36.52 -49.60 56.33
N GLY A 276 37.43 -49.56 57.30
CA GLY A 276 38.07 -48.34 57.76
C GLY A 276 38.76 -47.61 56.60
N ALA A 277 38.85 -46.29 56.75
CA ALA A 277 39.43 -45.30 55.83
C ALA A 277 40.14 -45.87 54.59
N PRO A 278 39.55 -45.79 53.39
CA PRO A 278 40.35 -45.84 52.18
C PRO A 278 41.07 -44.50 52.06
N SER A 279 42.40 -44.58 51.91
CA SER A 279 43.29 -43.51 51.47
C SER A 279 42.61 -42.57 50.48
N THR A 280 42.93 -41.28 50.58
CA THR A 280 42.47 -40.14 49.76
C THR A 280 42.60 -40.32 48.23
N ALA A 281 43.11 -41.47 47.76
CA ALA A 281 43.15 -41.88 46.36
C ALA A 281 41.82 -42.45 45.80
N ALA A 282 40.93 -43.04 46.62
CA ALA A 282 39.70 -43.67 46.10
C ALA A 282 38.58 -42.67 45.77
N LEU A 283 38.48 -41.55 46.50
CA LEU A 283 37.55 -40.45 46.20
C LEU A 283 37.97 -39.64 44.95
N LEU A 284 39.21 -39.79 44.48
CA LEU A 284 39.72 -39.15 43.26
C LEU A 284 39.47 -39.97 41.99
N TRP A 285 39.12 -41.25 42.09
CA TRP A 285 38.77 -42.07 40.92
C TRP A 285 37.30 -41.90 40.48
N ILE A 286 36.36 -41.74 41.41
CA ILE A 286 34.94 -41.53 41.08
C ILE A 286 34.69 -40.11 40.52
N SER A 287 35.50 -39.12 40.90
CA SER A 287 35.49 -37.78 40.28
C SER A 287 36.12 -37.73 38.87
N ARG A 288 36.86 -38.77 38.42
CA ARG A 288 37.59 -38.75 37.14
C ARG A 288 36.79 -39.32 35.95
N LEU A 289 35.60 -39.88 36.16
CA LEU A 289 34.70 -40.32 35.06
C LEU A 289 33.41 -39.50 34.92
N PHE A 290 33.19 -38.47 35.75
CA PHE A 290 32.03 -37.57 35.62
C PHE A 290 32.38 -36.11 35.26
N ILE A 291 33.67 -35.77 35.13
CA ILE A 291 34.17 -34.43 34.73
C ILE A 291 34.83 -34.46 33.33
N GLN A 292 34.51 -35.43 32.47
CA GLN A 292 34.98 -35.45 31.07
C GLN A 292 33.91 -35.05 30.03
N SER A 293 32.68 -34.70 30.45
CA SER A 293 31.58 -34.33 29.52
C SER A 293 31.03 -32.91 29.69
N ARG A 294 31.70 -32.05 30.46
CA ARG A 294 31.42 -30.60 30.50
C ARG A 294 32.71 -29.81 30.67
N ARG A 295 33.42 -29.53 29.57
CA ARG A 295 34.38 -28.41 29.43
C ARG A 295 34.82 -28.22 27.98
N HIS A 296 33.90 -27.74 27.15
CA HIS A 296 34.14 -26.78 26.06
C HIS A 296 32.78 -26.06 25.93
N ALA A 297 32.61 -24.75 26.08
CA ALA A 297 33.50 -23.62 25.95
C ALA A 297 32.94 -22.41 26.75
N ALA A 298 33.82 -21.60 27.34
CA ALA A 298 33.56 -20.21 27.68
C ALA A 298 34.82 -19.39 27.32
N PRO A 299 34.68 -18.21 26.68
CA PRO A 299 35.80 -17.53 26.05
C PRO A 299 36.50 -16.55 27.01
N LEU A 300 37.83 -16.50 26.92
CA LEU A 300 38.64 -15.42 27.47
C LEU A 300 38.56 -14.20 26.55
N LYS A 301 38.38 -13.03 27.17
CA LYS A 301 38.57 -11.72 26.57
C LYS A 301 40.06 -11.46 26.38
N THR A 302 40.49 -11.09 25.18
CA THR A 302 41.56 -10.09 24.99
C THR A 302 41.32 -9.36 23.67
N SER A 303 41.56 -8.05 23.72
CA SER A 303 41.52 -7.11 22.60
C SER A 303 42.94 -6.96 22.04
N PHE A 304 43.05 -6.83 20.71
CA PHE A 304 43.82 -5.84 19.92
C PHE A 304 44.38 -6.42 18.60
N HIS A 305 43.96 -5.75 17.51
CA HIS A 305 44.54 -5.48 16.15
C HIS A 305 45.88 -6.18 15.78
N SER A 306 46.14 -6.66 14.55
CA SER A 306 46.05 -6.01 13.22
C SER A 306 46.16 -7.03 12.04
N THR A 307 45.75 -6.61 10.84
CA THR A 307 45.87 -7.27 9.50
C THR A 307 47.31 -7.17 8.92
N PRO A 308 47.70 -7.68 7.71
CA PRO A 308 46.93 -8.32 6.59
C PRO A 308 47.59 -9.54 5.86
N SER A 309 46.82 -10.10 4.92
CA SER A 309 47.17 -10.72 3.60
C SER A 309 48.10 -11.96 3.46
N ARG A 310 47.54 -13.08 2.93
CA ARG A 310 47.95 -13.70 1.63
C ARG A 310 47.08 -14.90 1.19
N LEU A 311 46.54 -14.75 -0.02
CA LEU A 311 46.44 -15.69 -1.14
C LEU A 311 45.66 -17.02 -1.03
N SER A 312 44.65 -17.04 -1.90
CA SER A 312 43.77 -18.08 -2.41
C SER A 312 44.43 -19.39 -2.86
N ARG A 313 43.71 -20.51 -2.65
CA ARG A 313 43.76 -21.69 -3.53
C ARG A 313 42.39 -22.40 -3.52
N PRO A 314 41.69 -22.57 -4.66
CA PRO A 314 40.46 -23.33 -4.70
C PRO A 314 40.77 -24.80 -5.03
N SER A 315 40.39 -25.75 -4.17
CA SER A 315 40.34 -27.16 -4.57
C SER A 315 38.91 -27.53 -4.93
N ASN A 316 38.71 -27.70 -6.23
CA ASN A 316 37.53 -28.26 -6.87
C ASN A 316 37.33 -29.70 -6.37
N ASN A 317 36.20 -29.98 -5.72
CA ASN A 317 35.68 -31.34 -5.68
C ASN A 317 34.15 -31.31 -5.55
N SER A 318 33.51 -31.31 -6.72
CA SER A 318 32.08 -31.50 -6.94
C SER A 318 31.70 -32.94 -6.60
N ARG A 319 31.24 -33.17 -5.36
CA ARG A 319 30.44 -34.34 -5.01
C ARG A 319 29.11 -33.82 -4.48
N ALA A 320 28.03 -34.09 -5.22
CA ALA A 320 26.68 -33.67 -4.89
C ALA A 320 26.32 -34.11 -3.46
N GLN A 321 26.38 -33.17 -2.51
CA GLN A 321 25.90 -33.36 -1.15
C GLN A 321 24.39 -33.12 -1.14
N PRO A 322 23.59 -33.94 -0.41
CA PRO A 322 22.20 -33.62 -0.16
C PRO A 322 22.11 -32.26 0.57
N PRO A 323 21.04 -31.46 0.38
CA PRO A 323 20.95 -30.13 0.98
C PRO A 323 21.11 -30.27 2.49
N ALA A 324 22.06 -29.55 3.07
CA ALA A 324 22.29 -29.59 4.52
C ALA A 324 20.98 -29.31 5.25
N GLU A 325 20.55 -30.26 6.07
CA GLU A 325 19.37 -30.11 6.94
C GLU A 325 19.54 -28.80 7.72
N ILE A 326 18.61 -27.85 7.52
CA ILE A 326 18.67 -26.53 8.17
C ILE A 326 18.35 -26.74 9.65
N VAL A 327 19.36 -27.13 10.43
CA VAL A 327 19.24 -27.28 11.87
C VAL A 327 19.01 -25.90 12.47
N PHE A 328 17.83 -25.71 13.08
CA PHE A 328 17.50 -24.45 13.75
C PHE A 328 18.55 -24.11 14.81
N SER A 329 19.26 -23.01 14.60
CA SER A 329 20.24 -22.48 15.55
C SER A 329 19.61 -21.30 16.32
N PRO A 330 19.34 -21.44 17.64
CA PRO A 330 18.81 -20.35 18.45
C PRO A 330 19.69 -19.09 18.41
N ARG A 331 21.01 -19.25 18.27
CA ARG A 331 21.95 -18.13 18.15
C ARG A 331 21.81 -17.41 16.82
N GLN A 332 21.65 -18.13 15.71
CA GLN A 332 21.41 -17.52 14.39
C GLN A 332 20.03 -16.87 14.33
N ALA A 333 19.01 -17.47 14.92
CA ALA A 333 17.67 -16.88 15.03
C ALA A 333 17.71 -15.56 15.82
N LYS A 334 18.43 -15.51 16.95
CA LYS A 334 18.62 -14.28 17.73
C LYS A 334 19.35 -13.18 16.93
N MET A 335 20.36 -13.55 16.15
CA MET A 335 21.06 -12.60 15.27
C MET A 335 20.16 -12.05 14.16
N LYS A 336 19.36 -12.92 13.51
CA LYS A 336 18.36 -12.53 12.51
C LYS A 336 17.28 -11.62 13.12
N TRP A 337 16.79 -11.96 14.31
CA TRP A 337 15.83 -11.13 15.04
C TRP A 337 16.39 -9.74 15.36
N SER A 338 17.61 -9.65 15.89
CA SER A 338 18.27 -8.37 16.17
C SER A 338 18.52 -7.54 14.91
N PHE A 339 18.73 -8.17 13.75
CA PHE A 339 18.79 -7.46 12.48
C PHE A 339 17.44 -6.89 12.07
N ILE A 340 16.38 -7.69 12.15
CA ILE A 340 15.00 -7.26 11.84
C ILE A 340 14.58 -6.14 12.79
N GLU A 341 14.82 -6.28 14.09
CA GLU A 341 14.53 -5.26 15.10
C GLU A 341 15.23 -3.93 14.80
N ARG A 342 16.51 -3.96 14.44
CA ARG A 342 17.24 -2.75 14.01
C ARG A 342 16.66 -2.14 12.73
N LYS A 343 16.23 -2.97 11.77
CA LYS A 343 15.61 -2.50 10.53
C LYS A 343 14.25 -1.84 10.79
N ILE A 344 13.42 -2.47 11.62
CA ILE A 344 12.13 -1.91 12.05
C ILE A 344 12.34 -0.58 12.76
N ASN A 345 13.26 -0.50 13.72
CA ASN A 345 13.52 0.75 14.44
C ASN A 345 13.97 1.88 13.50
N ARG A 346 14.83 1.58 12.52
CA ARG A 346 15.21 2.55 11.48
C ARG A 346 14.02 3.02 10.65
N LEU A 347 13.19 2.09 10.18
CA LEU A 347 11.97 2.40 9.41
C LEU A 347 11.00 3.26 10.23
N VAL A 348 10.84 2.96 11.53
CA VAL A 348 10.00 3.76 12.42
C VAL A 348 10.52 5.18 12.54
N THR A 349 11.82 5.37 12.79
CA THR A 349 12.42 6.71 12.87
C THR A 349 12.33 7.46 11.54
N GLN A 350 12.62 6.79 10.41
CA GLN A 350 12.48 7.35 9.08
C GLN A 350 11.06 7.82 8.82
N LYS A 351 10.05 6.99 9.11
CA LYS A 351 8.64 7.35 8.98
C LYS A 351 8.22 8.49 9.90
N GLN A 352 8.73 8.55 11.13
CA GLN A 352 8.51 9.70 12.01
C GLN A 352 9.10 11.00 11.45
N THR A 353 10.27 10.93 10.81
CA THR A 353 10.89 12.10 10.16
C THR A 353 10.08 12.55 8.95
N VAL A 354 9.64 11.61 8.10
CA VAL A 354 8.78 11.92 6.94
C VAL A 354 7.47 12.55 7.40
N LEU A 355 6.80 11.99 8.42
CA LEU A 355 5.57 12.58 8.98
C LEU A 355 5.75 14.04 9.42
N LYS A 356 6.88 14.38 10.05
CA LYS A 356 7.18 15.78 10.43
C LYS A 356 7.39 16.68 9.22
N MET A 357 8.05 16.17 8.17
CA MET A 357 8.22 16.91 6.92
C MET A 357 6.87 17.10 6.20
N GLU A 358 5.98 16.10 6.24
CA GLU A 358 4.61 16.20 5.69
C GLU A 358 3.76 17.22 6.46
N GLU A 359 3.86 17.26 7.79
CA GLU A 359 3.22 18.29 8.62
C GLU A 359 3.70 19.70 8.23
N GLU A 360 5.01 19.91 8.07
CA GLU A 360 5.58 21.19 7.65
C GLU A 360 5.15 21.57 6.23
N LEU A 361 5.17 20.62 5.30
CA LEU A 361 4.65 20.81 3.94
C LEU A 361 3.19 21.25 3.96
N GLY A 362 2.37 20.66 4.83
CA GLY A 362 0.98 21.09 5.05
C GLY A 362 0.88 22.55 5.46
N ARG A 363 1.70 22.99 6.43
CA ARG A 363 1.74 24.40 6.88
C ARG A 363 2.16 25.36 5.77
N LEU A 364 3.17 24.99 4.98
CA LEU A 364 3.63 25.79 3.85
C LEU A 364 2.58 25.93 2.75
N LEU A 365 1.82 24.86 2.46
CA LEU A 365 0.72 24.90 1.51
C LEU A 365 -0.43 25.80 1.97
N GLU A 366 -0.77 25.78 3.26
CA GLU A 366 -1.75 26.71 3.83
C GLU A 366 -1.29 28.17 3.71
N GLU A 367 -0.01 28.45 4.00
CA GLU A 367 0.55 29.79 3.85
C GLU A 367 0.55 30.26 2.38
N ARG A 368 0.85 29.36 1.44
CA ARG A 368 0.76 29.65 -0.01
C ARG A 368 -0.65 30.08 -0.41
N ILE A 369 -1.68 29.38 0.07
CA ILE A 369 -3.08 29.73 -0.20
C ILE A 369 -3.42 31.09 0.43
N ARG A 370 -3.05 31.32 1.69
CA ARG A 370 -3.27 32.63 2.37
C ARG A 370 -2.65 33.79 1.59
N LEU A 371 -1.42 33.64 1.10
CA LEU A 371 -0.74 34.69 0.34
C LEU A 371 -1.40 34.95 -1.03
N ILE A 372 -1.90 33.90 -1.71
CA ILE A 372 -2.65 34.07 -2.97
C ILE A 372 -3.95 34.85 -2.73
N ASP A 373 -4.68 34.52 -1.66
CA ASP A 373 -5.92 35.22 -1.30
C ASP A 373 -5.63 36.70 -0.93
N GLU A 374 -4.55 36.95 -0.19
CA GLU A 374 -4.10 38.30 0.18
C GLU A 374 -3.70 39.13 -1.05
N ILE A 375 -2.93 38.55 -1.98
CA ILE A 375 -2.58 39.19 -3.26
C ILE A 375 -3.84 39.53 -4.06
N THR A 376 -4.78 38.58 -4.20
CA THR A 376 -6.03 38.78 -4.95
C THR A 376 -6.88 39.90 -4.34
N SER A 377 -6.92 39.98 -3.00
CA SER A 377 -7.60 41.04 -2.26
C SER A 377 -6.93 42.40 -2.48
N LEU A 378 -5.59 42.46 -2.42
CA LEU A 378 -4.83 43.67 -2.66
C LEU A 378 -4.94 44.14 -4.11
N GLU A 379 -4.93 43.25 -5.10
CA GLU A 379 -5.16 43.57 -6.52
C GLU A 379 -6.55 44.18 -6.72
N SER A 380 -7.58 43.61 -6.08
CA SER A 380 -8.94 44.16 -6.11
C SER A 380 -8.98 45.58 -5.52
N ARG A 381 -8.27 45.80 -4.40
CA ARG A 381 -8.14 47.12 -3.76
C ARG A 381 -7.37 48.10 -4.65
N PHE A 382 -6.28 47.68 -5.27
CA PHE A 382 -5.47 48.49 -6.19
C PHE A 382 -6.30 49.04 -7.34
N MET A 383 -7.18 48.22 -7.92
CA MET A 383 -8.09 48.62 -9.00
C MET A 383 -9.17 49.60 -8.54
N ALA A 384 -9.63 49.49 -7.29
CA ALA A 384 -10.66 50.36 -6.71
C ALA A 384 -10.11 51.72 -6.24
N THR A 385 -8.86 51.77 -5.76
CA THR A 385 -8.22 53.00 -5.30
C THR A 385 -7.89 53.92 -6.46
N SER A 386 -8.34 55.18 -6.40
CA SER A 386 -8.06 56.21 -7.42
C SER A 386 -6.90 57.14 -7.04
N GLU A 387 -6.55 57.22 -5.75
CA GLU A 387 -5.49 58.09 -5.25
C GLU A 387 -4.11 57.45 -5.50
N VAL A 388 -3.18 58.22 -6.09
CA VAL A 388 -1.88 57.70 -6.57
C VAL A 388 -1.02 57.21 -5.40
N ASN A 389 -0.94 57.99 -4.32
CA ASN A 389 -0.11 57.63 -3.16
C ASN A 389 -0.60 56.35 -2.47
N GLU A 390 -1.92 56.20 -2.29
CA GLU A 390 -2.50 54.98 -1.71
C GLU A 390 -2.29 53.77 -2.64
N ARG A 391 -2.39 53.98 -3.96
CA ARG A 391 -2.18 52.95 -4.96
C ARG A 391 -0.73 52.46 -5.00
N GLU A 392 0.24 53.34 -4.78
CA GLU A 392 1.67 52.99 -4.66
C GLU A 392 1.94 52.12 -3.42
N VAL A 393 1.37 52.46 -2.27
CA VAL A 393 1.48 51.64 -1.05
C VAL A 393 0.87 50.26 -1.25
N VAL A 394 -0.29 50.16 -1.91
CA VAL A 394 -0.91 48.87 -2.22
C VAL A 394 -0.05 48.05 -3.20
N ALA A 395 0.61 48.69 -4.17
CA ALA A 395 1.55 48.00 -5.06
C ALA A 395 2.74 47.41 -4.29
N GLU A 396 3.36 48.17 -3.37
CA GLU A 396 4.44 47.66 -2.52
C GLU A 396 4.00 46.47 -1.67
N GLN A 397 2.76 46.50 -1.15
CA GLN A 397 2.19 45.37 -0.41
C GLN A 397 2.00 44.13 -1.29
N ILE A 398 1.55 44.30 -2.54
CA ILE A 398 1.44 43.21 -3.51
C ILE A 398 2.81 42.62 -3.80
N ASP A 399 3.81 43.46 -4.09
CA ASP A 399 5.19 43.02 -4.38
C ASP A 399 5.80 42.27 -3.19
N GLY A 400 5.59 42.75 -1.96
CA GLY A 400 6.01 42.08 -0.74
C GLY A 400 5.35 40.71 -0.56
N CYS A 401 4.05 40.60 -0.83
CA CYS A 401 3.34 39.32 -0.79
C CYS A 401 3.82 38.36 -1.88
N GLN A 402 4.10 38.85 -3.10
CA GLN A 402 4.63 38.05 -4.20
C GLN A 402 6.04 37.52 -3.88
N GLN A 403 6.90 38.32 -3.26
CA GLN A 403 8.23 37.88 -2.84
C GLN A 403 8.13 36.79 -1.76
N LYS A 404 7.24 36.97 -0.78
CA LYS A 404 6.98 35.96 0.25
C LYS A 404 6.38 34.68 -0.33
N LEU A 405 5.48 34.78 -1.31
CA LEU A 405 4.91 33.64 -2.01
C LEU A 405 5.99 32.83 -2.74
N LYS A 406 6.94 33.50 -3.39
CA LYS A 406 8.09 32.85 -4.03
C LYS A 406 8.95 32.10 -3.01
N TYR A 407 9.26 32.72 -1.87
CA TYR A 407 10.01 32.06 -0.80
C TYR A 407 9.29 30.81 -0.28
N VAL A 408 7.98 30.89 -0.02
CA VAL A 408 7.17 29.74 0.40
C VAL A 408 7.18 28.64 -0.67
N GLN A 409 7.11 29.01 -1.95
CA GLN A 409 7.18 28.05 -3.06
C GLN A 409 8.55 27.32 -3.13
N ASP A 410 9.64 28.02 -2.83
CA ASP A 410 10.98 27.43 -2.77
C ASP A 410 11.07 26.45 -1.58
N GLN A 411 10.56 26.82 -0.40
CA GLN A 411 10.52 25.94 0.78
C GLN A 411 9.64 24.69 0.57
N ILE A 412 8.52 24.82 -0.14
CA ILE A 412 7.67 23.69 -0.53
C ILE A 412 8.48 22.72 -1.38
N THR A 413 9.20 23.23 -2.37
CA THR A 413 10.00 22.42 -3.30
C THR A 413 11.14 21.69 -2.56
N GLU A 414 11.82 22.38 -1.65
CA GLU A 414 12.86 21.79 -0.79
C GLU A 414 12.30 20.69 0.11
N THR A 415 11.17 20.93 0.78
CA THR A 415 10.53 19.96 1.66
C THR A 415 10.04 18.73 0.90
N GLN A 416 9.46 18.92 -0.29
CA GLN A 416 9.04 17.82 -1.17
C GLN A 416 10.24 16.98 -1.64
N THR A 417 11.35 17.63 -2.00
CA THR A 417 12.59 16.94 -2.39
C THR A 417 13.13 16.12 -1.21
N ALA A 418 13.17 16.70 -0.01
CA ALA A 418 13.60 16.02 1.20
C ALA A 418 12.72 14.80 1.55
N ILE A 419 11.40 14.90 1.37
CA ILE A 419 10.47 13.77 1.55
C ILE A 419 10.80 12.65 0.55
N VAL A 420 10.97 12.98 -0.74
CA VAL A 420 11.30 12.00 -1.79
C VAL A 420 12.64 11.30 -1.52
N ASP A 421 13.66 12.05 -1.09
CA ASP A 421 14.97 11.51 -0.75
C ASP A 421 14.90 10.58 0.48
N MET A 422 14.05 10.94 1.46
CA MET A 422 13.83 10.15 2.67
C MET A 422 12.92 8.93 2.43
N ASP A 423 12.00 8.95 1.47
CA ASP A 423 11.12 7.84 1.10
C ASP A 423 11.66 6.97 -0.06
N GLY A 424 12.86 7.29 -0.56
CA GLY A 424 13.53 6.57 -1.64
C GLY A 424 13.57 5.05 -1.39
N PRO A 425 13.58 4.23 -2.46
CA PRO A 425 13.34 2.80 -2.36
C PRO A 425 14.41 2.16 -1.50
N ASP A 426 14.02 1.78 -0.28
CA ASP A 426 14.64 0.70 0.46
C ASP A 426 14.60 -0.51 -0.49
N LYS A 427 15.69 -0.71 -1.24
CA LYS A 427 15.92 -1.90 -2.03
C LYS A 427 15.90 -3.06 -1.04
N ILE A 428 14.73 -3.69 -0.93
CA ILE A 428 14.54 -4.97 -0.26
C ILE A 428 15.32 -5.98 -1.08
N PHE A 429 16.64 -6.01 -0.90
CA PHE A 429 17.44 -7.16 -1.28
C PHE A 429 17.33 -8.19 -0.16
N PHE A 430 17.00 -9.41 -0.62
CA PHE A 430 16.64 -10.62 0.11
C PHE A 430 17.52 -10.97 1.31
#